data_AF-A0A5C8HQV6-F1
#
_entry.id   AF-A0A5C8HQV6-F1
#
_cell.length_a   1.000
_cell.length_b   1.000
_cell.length_c   1.000
_cell.angle_alpha   90.00
_cell.angle_beta   90.00
_cell.angle_gamma   90.00
#
_symmetry.space_group_name_H-M   'P 1'
#
loop_
_entity.id
_entity.type
_entity.pdbx_description
1 polymer ?
#
loop_
_entity_poly.entity_id
_entity_poly.type
_entity_poly.pdbx_seq_one_letter_code
_entity_poly.pdbx_strand_id
1 'polypeptide(L)'
;MSDVQRARRVLTFGVCGSGKSMLAQQIADRIGVGYVSIDDFCWDPGWVQASPEELDARVIPVLQRDAYAVDSVYRRHNALALERVDVIVGLDYPRLVSLARLLRRTVRRVIRREPCCNGNIETLGRALSRDSIIAWHFRSFASKRERIREWEANPMVPPVVRLKRPRDAEALLAALAPL
;
A
#
# COMPACT_ATOMS: atom_id res chain seq x y z
N MET A 1 -5.30 -17.98 1.97
CA MET A 1 -4.02 -18.11 1.21
C MET A 1 -4.29 -18.53 -0.23
N SER A 2 -5.17 -19.52 -0.44
CA SER A 2 -5.72 -19.88 -1.75
C SER A 2 -6.26 -18.69 -2.55
N ASP A 3 -6.87 -17.71 -1.87
CA ASP A 3 -7.48 -16.54 -2.54
C ASP A 3 -6.41 -15.70 -3.25
N VAL A 4 -5.26 -15.47 -2.60
CA VAL A 4 -4.16 -14.69 -3.18
C VAL A 4 -3.49 -15.44 -4.33
N GLN A 5 -3.38 -16.77 -4.24
CA GLN A 5 -2.76 -17.59 -5.29
C GLN A 5 -3.58 -17.61 -6.58
N ARG A 6 -4.91 -17.46 -6.49
CA ARG A 6 -5.82 -17.44 -7.65
C ARG A 6 -6.20 -16.02 -8.09
N ALA A 7 -5.84 -15.00 -7.31
CA ALA A 7 -6.17 -13.62 -7.60
C ALA A 7 -5.37 -13.10 -8.79
N ARG A 8 -6.00 -12.24 -9.58
CA ARG A 8 -5.33 -11.43 -10.62
C ARG A 8 -5.28 -9.96 -10.24
N ARG A 9 -6.17 -9.51 -9.36
CA ARG A 9 -6.31 -8.12 -8.92
C ARG A 9 -6.18 -8.05 -7.40
N VAL A 10 -5.02 -7.60 -6.91
CA VAL A 10 -4.68 -7.60 -5.48
C VAL A 10 -4.58 -6.17 -4.97
N LEU A 11 -5.29 -5.86 -3.89
CA LEU A 11 -5.08 -4.63 -3.12
C LEU A 11 -4.28 -4.93 -1.86
N THR A 12 -3.08 -4.39 -1.74
CA THR A 12 -2.35 -4.38 -0.47
C THR A 12 -2.68 -3.10 0.29
N PHE A 13 -3.01 -3.21 1.57
CA PHE A 13 -3.41 -2.06 2.38
C PHE A 13 -2.75 -2.06 3.75
N GLY A 14 -2.40 -0.88 4.25
CA GLY A 14 -1.80 -0.75 5.58
C GLY A 14 -1.37 0.67 5.90
N VAL A 15 -0.91 0.86 7.14
CA VAL A 15 -0.33 2.12 7.61
C VAL A 15 0.98 2.40 6.88
N CYS A 16 1.35 3.67 6.66
CA CYS A 16 2.66 4.00 6.11
C CYS A 16 3.79 3.37 6.97
N GLY A 17 4.82 2.85 6.30
CA GLY A 17 5.90 2.11 6.97
C GLY A 17 5.62 0.63 7.27
N SER A 18 4.41 0.12 7.02
CA SER A 18 4.10 -1.31 7.21
C SER A 18 4.91 -2.24 6.28
N GLY A 19 5.30 -1.75 5.11
CA GLY A 19 5.94 -2.53 4.04
C GLY A 19 5.00 -2.86 2.87
N LYS A 20 3.80 -2.26 2.82
CA LYS A 20 2.77 -2.47 1.79
C LYS A 20 3.30 -2.48 0.35
N SER A 21 4.13 -1.51 -0.04
CA SER A 21 4.67 -1.40 -1.40
C SER A 21 5.63 -2.53 -1.75
N MET A 22 6.50 -2.93 -0.79
CA MET A 22 7.38 -4.08 -0.97
C MET A 22 6.58 -5.38 -1.08
N LEU A 23 5.62 -5.59 -0.18
CA LEU A 23 4.79 -6.79 -0.20
C LEU A 23 3.95 -6.88 -1.47
N ALA A 24 3.34 -5.78 -1.91
CA ALA A 24 2.54 -5.73 -3.13
C ALA A 24 3.37 -6.10 -4.36
N GLN A 25 4.59 -5.57 -4.48
CA GLN A 25 5.50 -5.92 -5.57
C GLN A 25 5.89 -7.40 -5.51
N GLN A 26 6.27 -7.91 -4.33
CA GLN A 26 6.64 -9.31 -4.15
C GLN A 26 5.49 -10.30 -4.41
N ILE A 27 4.25 -9.90 -4.14
CA ILE A 27 3.05 -10.67 -4.50
C ILE A 27 2.88 -10.63 -6.02
N ALA A 28 2.97 -9.45 -6.63
CA ALA A 28 2.83 -9.25 -8.07
C ALA A 28 3.78 -10.17 -8.85
N ASP A 29 5.05 -10.18 -8.46
CA ASP A 29 6.10 -11.00 -9.07
C ASP A 29 5.78 -12.51 -8.97
N ARG A 30 5.23 -12.94 -7.83
CA ARG A 30 4.92 -14.36 -7.56
C ARG A 30 3.67 -14.87 -8.28
N ILE A 31 2.67 -14.01 -8.47
CA ILE A 31 1.42 -14.39 -9.15
C ILE A 31 1.41 -13.96 -10.63
N GLY A 32 2.50 -13.38 -11.13
CA GLY A 32 2.68 -13.03 -12.54
C GLY A 32 1.83 -11.86 -13.02
N VAL A 33 1.62 -10.83 -12.18
CA VAL A 33 0.85 -9.62 -12.55
C VAL A 33 1.67 -8.34 -12.41
N GLY A 34 1.24 -7.26 -13.04
CA GLY A 34 1.92 -5.97 -12.96
C GLY A 34 1.74 -5.29 -11.60
N TYR A 35 2.83 -4.80 -11.01
CA TYR A 35 2.80 -3.95 -9.82
C TYR A 35 2.55 -2.48 -10.19
N VAL A 36 1.71 -1.80 -9.42
CA VAL A 36 1.47 -0.36 -9.55
C VAL A 36 1.51 0.31 -8.17
N SER A 37 2.36 1.32 -8.00
CA SER A 37 2.33 2.18 -6.82
C SER A 37 1.31 3.29 -7.00
N ILE A 38 0.30 3.34 -6.12
CA ILE A 38 -0.71 4.41 -6.19
C ILE A 38 -0.16 5.74 -5.69
N ASP A 39 0.84 5.69 -4.79
CA ASP A 39 1.52 6.91 -4.31
C ASP A 39 2.24 7.64 -5.47
N ASP A 40 2.71 6.94 -6.52
CA ASP A 40 3.34 7.57 -7.70
C ASP A 40 2.35 8.34 -8.58
N PHE A 41 1.04 8.07 -8.50
CA PHE A 41 0.03 8.83 -9.23
C PHE A 41 -0.45 10.09 -8.50
N CYS A 42 -0.30 10.12 -7.18
CA CYS A 42 -0.76 11.21 -6.34
C CYS A 42 0.19 12.39 -6.28
N TRP A 43 1.49 12.13 -6.47
CA TRP A 43 2.53 13.14 -6.35
C TRP A 43 3.18 13.37 -7.69
N ASP A 44 3.27 14.61 -8.11
CA ASP A 44 4.08 15.08 -9.21
C ASP A 44 5.44 15.59 -8.69
N PRO A 45 6.45 15.74 -9.57
CA PRO A 45 7.76 16.26 -9.18
C PRO A 45 7.67 17.60 -8.44
N GLY A 46 8.50 17.78 -7.41
CA GLY A 46 8.39 18.90 -6.47
C GLY A 46 7.39 18.65 -5.33
N TRP A 47 6.90 17.42 -5.20
CA TRP A 47 5.85 17.01 -4.26
C TRP A 47 4.56 17.83 -4.41
N VAL A 48 4.19 18.08 -5.66
CA VAL A 48 2.90 18.70 -6.00
C VAL A 48 1.85 17.59 -5.95
N GLN A 49 0.80 17.78 -5.16
CA GLN A 49 -0.27 16.78 -5.12
C GLN A 49 -1.16 16.96 -6.35
N ALA A 50 -1.44 15.86 -7.06
CA ALA A 50 -2.37 15.85 -8.18
C ALA A 50 -3.76 16.29 -7.71
N SER A 51 -4.47 17.02 -8.57
CA SER A 51 -5.89 17.35 -8.34
C SER A 51 -6.73 16.06 -8.26
N PRO A 52 -7.93 16.11 -7.64
CA PRO A 52 -8.80 14.95 -7.59
C PRO A 52 -9.15 14.37 -8.96
N GLU A 53 -9.32 15.23 -9.97
CA GLU A 53 -9.65 14.86 -11.35
C GLU A 53 -8.46 14.18 -12.05
N GLU A 54 -7.24 14.71 -11.89
CA GLU A 54 -6.03 14.07 -12.40
C GLU A 54 -5.78 12.72 -11.72
N LEU A 55 -6.00 12.66 -10.41
CA LEU A 55 -5.84 11.42 -9.66
C LEU A 55 -6.83 10.35 -10.12
N ASP A 56 -8.10 10.72 -10.36
CA ASP A 56 -9.10 9.84 -10.95
C ASP A 56 -8.67 9.35 -12.33
N ALA A 57 -8.24 10.26 -13.20
CA ALA A 57 -7.77 9.93 -14.55
C ALA A 57 -6.55 8.99 -14.55
N ARG A 58 -5.71 9.04 -13.51
CA ARG A 58 -4.54 8.16 -13.36
C ARG A 58 -4.90 6.81 -12.72
N VAL A 59 -5.76 6.79 -11.69
CA VAL A 59 -6.04 5.60 -10.86
C VAL A 59 -7.14 4.71 -11.44
N ILE A 60 -8.24 5.29 -11.94
CA ILE A 60 -9.40 4.51 -12.43
C ILE A 60 -9.00 3.54 -13.56
N PRO A 61 -8.22 3.94 -14.57
CA PRO A 61 -7.81 3.01 -15.62
C PRO A 61 -6.99 1.83 -15.10
N VAL A 62 -6.22 2.02 -14.03
CA VAL A 62 -5.47 0.92 -13.39
C VAL A 62 -6.43 -0.07 -12.73
N LEU A 63 -7.41 0.42 -11.96
CA LEU A 63 -8.40 -0.44 -11.28
C LEU A 63 -9.32 -1.19 -12.27
N GLN A 64 -9.43 -0.69 -13.50
CA GLN A 64 -10.20 -1.32 -14.57
C GLN A 64 -9.45 -2.45 -15.30
N ARG A 65 -8.12 -2.57 -15.16
CA ARG A 65 -7.35 -3.65 -15.78
C ARG A 65 -7.79 -5.04 -15.29
N ASP A 66 -7.53 -6.06 -16.10
CA ASP A 66 -7.85 -7.46 -15.76
C ASP A 66 -6.87 -8.09 -14.77
N ALA A 67 -5.66 -7.54 -14.65
CA ALA A 67 -4.63 -8.04 -13.73
C ALA A 67 -3.72 -6.91 -13.22
N TYR A 68 -3.55 -6.82 -11.90
CA TYR A 68 -2.67 -5.87 -11.23
C TYR A 68 -2.47 -6.21 -9.75
N ALA A 69 -1.40 -5.69 -9.16
CA ALA A 69 -1.25 -5.56 -7.71
C ALA A 69 -0.95 -4.11 -7.35
N VAL A 70 -1.77 -3.53 -6.47
CA VAL A 70 -1.59 -2.15 -5.98
C VAL A 70 -1.18 -2.12 -4.51
N ASP A 71 -0.35 -1.14 -4.13
CA ASP A 71 0.16 -1.00 -2.76
C ASP A 71 -0.74 -0.23 -1.79
N SER A 72 -1.80 0.38 -2.33
CA SER A 72 -2.78 1.16 -1.59
C SER A 72 -3.94 1.55 -2.49
N VAL A 73 -4.90 2.26 -1.90
CA VAL A 73 -5.94 2.99 -2.62
C VAL A 73 -6.35 4.19 -1.75
N TYR A 74 -6.69 5.31 -2.37
CA TYR A 74 -7.20 6.48 -1.65
C TYR A 74 -8.68 6.30 -1.31
N ARG A 75 -9.15 7.00 -0.27
CA ARG A 75 -10.54 6.88 0.21
C ARG A 75 -11.57 7.06 -0.92
N ARG A 76 -11.31 7.99 -1.84
CA ARG A 76 -12.14 8.29 -3.02
C ARG A 76 -12.33 7.07 -3.93
N HIS A 77 -11.30 6.25 -4.11
CA HIS A 77 -11.33 5.08 -4.99
C HIS A 77 -11.64 3.77 -4.28
N ASN A 78 -11.91 3.80 -2.97
CA ASN A 78 -12.19 2.59 -2.18
C ASN A 78 -13.36 1.79 -2.75
N ALA A 79 -14.49 2.44 -3.09
CA ALA A 79 -15.68 1.74 -3.58
C ALA A 79 -15.35 0.96 -4.86
N LEU A 80 -14.78 1.65 -5.85
CA LEU A 80 -14.35 1.03 -7.10
C LEU A 80 -13.31 -0.08 -6.87
N ALA A 81 -12.33 0.13 -5.99
CA ALA A 81 -11.35 -0.92 -5.70
C ALA A 81 -12.00 -2.17 -5.10
N LEU A 82 -12.92 -2.01 -4.14
CA LEU A 82 -13.63 -3.14 -3.52
C LEU A 82 -14.51 -3.91 -4.51
N GLU A 83 -15.05 -3.25 -5.54
CA GLU A 83 -15.80 -3.91 -6.61
C GLU A 83 -14.89 -4.69 -7.58
N ARG A 84 -13.62 -4.30 -7.71
CA ARG A 84 -12.73 -4.78 -8.77
C ARG A 84 -11.68 -5.77 -8.31
N VAL A 85 -11.23 -5.71 -7.05
CA VAL A 85 -10.16 -6.57 -6.56
C VAL A 85 -10.69 -7.95 -6.19
N ASP A 86 -9.88 -8.98 -6.42
CA ASP A 86 -10.23 -10.34 -6.06
C ASP A 86 -9.91 -10.62 -4.58
N VAL A 87 -8.90 -9.91 -4.03
CA VAL A 87 -8.44 -10.09 -2.65
C VAL A 87 -7.78 -8.83 -2.10
N ILE A 88 -7.92 -8.63 -0.79
CA ILE A 88 -7.26 -7.56 -0.03
C ILE A 88 -6.22 -8.19 0.89
N VAL A 89 -4.98 -7.71 0.84
CA VAL A 89 -3.90 -8.09 1.77
C VAL A 89 -3.67 -6.95 2.76
N GLY A 90 -4.17 -7.12 3.98
CA GLY A 90 -4.14 -6.08 5.02
C GLY A 90 -2.98 -6.25 6.01
N LEU A 91 -2.04 -5.30 6.06
CA LEU A 91 -0.95 -5.28 7.05
C LEU A 91 -1.42 -4.60 8.35
N ASP A 92 -1.89 -5.40 9.31
CA ASP A 92 -2.42 -4.98 10.61
C ASP A 92 -1.37 -5.05 11.74
N TYR A 93 -0.17 -4.52 11.46
CA TYR A 93 0.98 -4.63 12.37
C TYR A 93 0.88 -3.69 13.59
N PRO A 94 1.52 -4.05 14.72
CA PRO A 94 1.71 -3.14 15.85
C PRO A 94 2.47 -1.88 15.44
N ARG A 95 2.17 -0.76 16.12
CA ARG A 95 2.76 0.56 15.80
C ARG A 95 4.28 0.55 15.79
N LEU A 96 4.89 -0.10 16.77
CA LEU A 96 6.36 -0.14 16.90
C LEU A 96 7.02 -0.75 15.66
N VAL A 97 6.40 -1.76 15.03
CA VAL A 97 6.94 -2.40 13.84
C VAL A 97 6.90 -1.46 12.63
N SER A 98 5.75 -0.87 12.34
CA SER A 98 5.58 0.00 11.17
C SER A 98 6.28 1.35 11.34
N LEU A 99 6.34 1.89 12.57
CA LEU A 99 7.06 3.12 12.87
C LEU A 99 8.58 2.93 12.79
N ALA A 100 9.15 1.87 13.36
CA ALA A 100 10.59 1.62 13.29
C ALA A 100 11.05 1.47 11.82
N ARG A 101 10.26 0.76 11.01
CA ARG A 101 10.49 0.63 9.56
C ARG A 101 10.40 1.97 8.83
N LEU A 102 9.40 2.79 9.17
CA LEU A 102 9.23 4.12 8.59
C LEU A 102 10.45 5.00 8.88
N LEU A 103 10.87 5.09 10.15
CA LEU A 103 12.00 5.91 10.57
C LEU A 103 13.30 5.47 9.88
N ARG A 104 13.61 4.17 9.90
CA ARG A 104 14.80 3.62 9.22
C ARG A 104 14.80 3.94 7.73
N ARG A 105 13.65 3.81 7.06
CA ARG A 105 13.51 4.12 5.63
C ARG A 105 13.70 5.61 5.36
N THR A 106 13.04 6.47 6.11
CA THR A 106 13.12 7.93 5.94
C THR A 106 14.55 8.42 6.15
N VAL A 107 15.24 7.97 7.20
CA VAL A 107 16.67 8.29 7.43
C VAL A 107 17.53 7.84 6.24
N ARG A 108 17.35 6.61 5.77
CA ARG A 108 18.10 6.10 4.60
C ARG A 108 17.84 6.94 3.35
N ARG A 109 16.57 7.24 3.04
CA ARG A 109 16.17 8.00 1.84
C ARG A 109 16.71 9.42 1.85
N VAL A 110 16.69 10.07 3.02
CA VAL A 110 17.29 11.39 3.22
C VAL A 110 18.80 11.36 2.96
N ILE A 111 19.52 10.40 3.56
CA ILE A 111 20.99 10.32 3.44
C ILE A 111 21.39 9.98 1.99
N ARG A 112 20.69 9.04 1.36
CA ARG A 112 21.01 8.54 0.01
C ARG A 112 20.35 9.32 -1.11
N ARG A 113 19.46 10.27 -0.80
CA ARG A 113 18.64 11.02 -1.77
C ARG A 113 17.92 10.10 -2.75
N GLU A 114 17.40 8.97 -2.25
CA GLU A 114 16.67 7.98 -3.04
C GLU A 114 15.36 8.60 -3.59
N PRO A 115 15.09 8.52 -4.91
CA PRO A 115 13.82 8.95 -5.48
C PRO A 115 12.63 8.11 -4.96
N CYS A 116 11.48 8.74 -4.78
CA CYS A 116 10.22 8.10 -4.40
C CYS A 116 9.03 8.98 -4.82
N CYS A 117 7.82 8.42 -4.89
CA CYS A 117 6.61 9.19 -5.20
C CYS A 117 6.80 10.03 -6.46
N ASN A 118 6.99 9.38 -7.61
CA ASN A 118 7.21 10.02 -8.91
C ASN A 118 8.50 10.89 -8.96
N GLY A 119 9.63 10.31 -8.54
CA GLY A 119 10.95 10.95 -8.66
C GLY A 119 11.30 11.98 -7.58
N ASN A 120 10.41 12.21 -6.61
CA ASN A 120 10.65 13.13 -5.51
C ASN A 120 11.70 12.62 -4.51
N ILE A 121 12.43 13.54 -3.89
CA ILE A 121 13.44 13.22 -2.87
C ILE A 121 12.93 13.62 -1.49
N GLU A 122 13.01 12.70 -0.53
CA GLU A 122 12.64 12.94 0.87
C GLU A 122 13.72 13.76 1.58
N THR A 123 13.34 14.82 2.30
CA THR A 123 14.26 15.71 3.04
C THR A 123 13.95 15.71 4.54
N LEU A 124 14.94 15.99 5.39
CA LEU A 124 14.72 16.07 6.86
C LEU A 124 13.66 17.11 7.22
N GLY A 125 13.71 18.29 6.57
CA GLY A 125 12.73 19.35 6.80
C GLY A 125 11.30 18.90 6.54
N ARG A 126 11.07 18.11 5.48
CA ARG A 126 9.75 17.54 5.17
C ARG A 126 9.40 16.34 6.05
N ALA A 127 10.37 15.52 6.42
CA ALA A 127 10.19 14.38 7.32
C ALA A 127 9.86 14.80 8.76
N LEU A 128 10.19 16.03 9.16
CA LEU A 128 9.92 16.58 10.49
C LEU A 128 8.84 17.68 10.49
N SER A 129 8.27 18.02 9.32
CA SER A 129 7.20 19.02 9.25
C SER A 129 5.88 18.49 9.84
N ARG A 130 4.91 19.40 10.04
CA ARG A 130 3.54 19.04 10.44
C ARG A 130 2.80 18.19 9.39
N ASP A 131 3.26 18.24 8.16
CA ASP A 131 2.77 17.45 7.02
C ASP A 131 3.72 16.27 6.71
N SER A 132 4.58 15.91 7.66
CA SER A 132 5.48 14.78 7.49
C SER A 132 4.76 13.45 7.41
N ILE A 133 5.42 12.50 6.75
CA ILE A 133 4.99 11.10 6.71
C ILE A 133 4.94 10.47 8.11
N ILE A 134 5.74 10.98 9.06
CA ILE A 134 5.72 10.54 10.46
C ILE A 134 4.46 11.08 11.16
N ALA A 135 4.15 12.37 11.05
CA ALA A 135 2.91 12.92 11.60
C ALA A 135 1.68 12.20 10.99
N TRP A 136 1.69 11.96 9.68
CA TRP A 136 0.67 11.17 9.00
C TRP A 136 0.56 9.74 9.54
N HIS A 137 1.68 9.09 9.86
CA HIS A 137 1.68 7.76 10.48
C HIS A 137 0.83 7.76 11.76
N PHE A 138 1.10 8.70 12.68
CA PHE A 138 0.35 8.78 13.94
C PHE A 138 -1.13 9.10 13.72
N ARG A 139 -1.44 10.07 12.85
CA ARG A 139 -2.82 10.49 12.54
C ARG A 139 -3.65 9.38 11.89
N SER A 140 -3.05 8.60 10.99
CA SER A 140 -3.76 7.57 10.21
C SER A 140 -3.72 6.17 10.82
N PHE A 141 -2.90 5.93 11.85
CA PHE A 141 -2.64 4.58 12.37
C PHE A 141 -3.92 3.84 12.78
N ALA A 142 -4.75 4.46 13.63
CA ALA A 142 -5.95 3.81 14.16
C ALA A 142 -6.97 3.53 13.06
N SER A 143 -7.30 4.56 12.27
CA SER A 143 -8.32 4.47 11.22
C SER A 143 -7.94 3.49 10.09
N LYS A 144 -6.67 3.41 9.70
CA LYS A 144 -6.21 2.43 8.71
C LYS A 144 -6.32 0.99 9.22
N ARG A 145 -6.04 0.75 10.51
CA ARG A 145 -6.16 -0.60 11.10
C ARG A 145 -7.62 -1.00 11.30
N GLU A 146 -8.43 -0.07 11.77
CA GLU A 146 -9.88 -0.26 11.89
C GLU A 146 -10.47 -0.60 10.53
N ARG A 147 -10.11 0.14 9.46
CA ARG A 147 -10.53 -0.16 8.10
C ARG A 147 -10.21 -1.59 7.64
N ILE A 148 -9.02 -2.10 7.95
CA ILE A 148 -8.66 -3.49 7.62
C ILE A 148 -9.60 -4.48 8.32
N ARG A 149 -9.95 -4.22 9.58
CA ARG A 149 -10.85 -5.07 10.37
C ARG A 149 -12.30 -4.94 9.93
N GLU A 150 -12.74 -3.74 9.56
CA GLU A 150 -14.05 -3.49 8.96
C GLU A 150 -14.21 -4.29 7.66
N TRP A 151 -13.20 -4.28 6.79
CA TRP A 151 -13.21 -5.09 5.58
C TRP A 151 -13.16 -6.59 5.87
N GLU A 152 -12.32 -7.03 6.81
CA GLU A 152 -12.25 -8.45 7.21
C GLU A 152 -13.58 -8.98 7.76
N ALA A 153 -14.34 -8.15 8.48
CA ALA A 153 -15.62 -8.51 9.07
C ALA A 153 -16.83 -8.40 8.11
N ASN A 154 -16.65 -7.79 6.93
CA ASN A 154 -17.75 -7.52 6.01
C ASN A 154 -17.81 -8.60 4.90
N PRO A 155 -18.85 -9.46 4.87
CA PRO A 155 -18.96 -10.50 3.84
C PRO A 155 -19.25 -9.97 2.43
N MET A 156 -19.61 -8.68 2.30
CA MET A 156 -19.91 -8.04 1.01
C MET A 156 -18.68 -7.44 0.33
N VAL A 157 -17.50 -7.48 0.96
CA VAL A 157 -16.25 -7.04 0.31
C VAL A 157 -15.40 -8.26 -0.08
N PRO A 158 -14.40 -8.09 -0.96
CA PRO A 158 -13.50 -9.18 -1.33
C PRO A 158 -12.79 -9.78 -0.10
N PRO A 159 -12.43 -11.08 -0.16
CA PRO A 159 -11.72 -11.75 0.92
C PRO A 159 -10.51 -10.94 1.42
N VAL A 160 -10.37 -10.85 2.75
CA VAL A 160 -9.26 -10.12 3.38
C VAL A 160 -8.28 -11.09 4.03
N VAL A 161 -7.04 -11.11 3.52
CA VAL A 161 -5.92 -11.77 4.18
C VAL A 161 -5.24 -10.78 5.11
N ARG A 162 -5.61 -10.82 6.39
CA ARG A 162 -5.04 -9.93 7.40
C ARG A 162 -3.77 -10.50 8.02
N LEU A 163 -2.68 -9.75 7.89
CA LEU A 163 -1.36 -10.08 8.40
C LEU A 163 -1.09 -9.27 9.66
N LYS A 164 -0.91 -9.93 10.81
CA LYS A 164 -0.73 -9.28 12.12
C LYS A 164 0.74 -9.06 12.46
N ARG A 165 1.64 -9.85 11.86
CA ARG A 165 3.08 -9.84 12.11
C ARG A 165 3.86 -9.95 10.79
N PRO A 166 5.11 -9.46 10.74
CA PRO A 166 5.98 -9.61 9.56
C PRO A 166 6.11 -11.05 9.06
N ARG A 167 6.28 -12.01 9.98
CA ARG A 167 6.34 -13.44 9.66
C ARG A 167 5.11 -13.97 8.92
N ASP A 168 3.95 -13.34 9.11
CA ASP A 168 2.72 -13.75 8.42
C ASP A 168 2.80 -13.37 6.93
N ALA A 169 3.48 -12.26 6.60
CA ALA A 169 3.79 -11.88 5.22
C ALA A 169 4.83 -12.81 4.60
N GLU A 170 5.87 -13.18 5.35
CA GLU A 170 6.87 -14.16 4.90
C GLU A 170 6.21 -15.51 4.61
N ALA A 171 5.33 -15.99 5.49
CA ALA A 171 4.55 -17.20 5.28
C ALA A 171 3.63 -17.10 4.05
N LEU A 172 2.97 -15.95 3.85
CA LEU A 172 2.18 -15.70 2.64
C LEU A 172 3.03 -15.82 1.38
N LEU A 173 4.17 -15.14 1.33
CA LEU A 173 5.07 -15.16 0.18
C LEU A 173 5.69 -16.55 -0.07
N ALA A 174 5.96 -17.32 0.98
CA ALA A 174 6.44 -18.69 0.85
C ALA A 174 5.38 -19.63 0.26
N ALA A 175 4.11 -19.45 0.62
CA ALA A 175 3.01 -20.22 0.05
C ALA A 175 2.67 -19.84 -1.40
N LEU A 176 3.07 -18.65 -1.84
CA LEU A 176 2.96 -18.18 -3.21
C LEU A 176 4.20 -18.54 -4.05
N ALA A 177 4.97 -19.55 -3.66
CA ALA A 177 6.18 -19.97 -4.38
C ALA A 177 5.88 -20.11 -5.89
N PRO A 178 6.76 -19.58 -6.76
CA PRO A 178 6.56 -19.70 -8.20
C PRO A 178 6.51 -21.18 -8.56
N LEU A 179 5.61 -21.55 -9.47
CA LEU A 179 5.61 -22.87 -10.11
C LEU A 179 6.97 -23.14 -10.76
#